data_AF-A0A0W0ZWZ8-F1
#
_entry.id   AF-A0A0W0ZWZ8-F1
#
_cell.length_a   1.000
_cell.length_b   1.000
_cell.length_c   1.000
_cell.angle_alpha   90.00
_cell.angle_beta   90.00
_cell.angle_gamma   90.00
#
_symmetry.space_group_name_H-M   'P 1'
#
loop_
_entity.id
_entity.type
_entity.pdbx_description
1 polymer ?
#
loop_
_entity_poly.entity_id
_entity_poly.type
_entity_poly.pdbx_seq_one_letter_code
_entity_poly.pdbx_strand_id
1 'polypeptide(L)'
;MGFKYVDYDTLSKYIRESIATELKSHKLDARNLPKALRTLSIKHPDRAIQCRYLLAVLNCLDKSSSPEKTGILNAAAFYVREQIFNSYQGTVASFFLSPENSTLYNALTTSLNLTLENFPHSQDLLEMYDALSKFMHAHVYVDSDPSKGYLDLSKQPFSSQKIKNYKVEKVLKDLVKKVANFKVEQIDQTTDKKIKNRMGLFADKAIEPSSSPSEIVVEKVSIHTPL
;
A
#
# COMPACT_ATOMS: atom_id res chain seq x y z
N MET A 1 -1.49 -1.97 -14.48
CA MET A 1 -0.05 -2.27 -14.29
C MET A 1 0.18 -2.30 -12.79
N GLY A 2 0.95 -3.25 -12.26
CA GLY A 2 1.16 -3.38 -10.80
C GLY A 2 2.46 -2.73 -10.37
N PHE A 3 2.61 -2.51 -9.05
CA PHE A 3 3.84 -1.98 -8.48
C PHE A 3 4.99 -2.97 -8.61
N LYS A 4 6.12 -2.50 -9.16
CA LYS A 4 7.36 -3.27 -9.27
C LYS A 4 8.20 -3.07 -8.02
N TYR A 5 8.40 -4.15 -7.26
CA TYR A 5 9.27 -4.14 -6.09
C TYR A 5 10.70 -3.78 -6.45
N VAL A 6 11.33 -3.03 -5.56
CA VAL A 6 12.78 -2.80 -5.58
C VAL A 6 13.46 -4.00 -4.93
N ASP A 7 14.52 -4.51 -5.55
CA ASP A 7 15.27 -5.65 -5.05
C ASP A 7 15.77 -5.42 -3.62
N TYR A 8 15.78 -6.49 -2.81
CA TYR A 8 16.10 -6.41 -1.38
C TYR A 8 17.43 -5.72 -1.10
N ASP A 9 18.51 -6.15 -1.77
CA ASP A 9 19.86 -5.63 -1.49
C ASP A 9 19.94 -4.12 -1.82
N THR A 10 19.34 -3.73 -2.94
CA THR A 10 19.25 -2.33 -3.37
C THR A 10 18.44 -1.48 -2.39
N LEU A 11 17.22 -1.93 -2.06
CA LEU A 11 16.34 -1.20 -1.15
C LEU A 11 16.92 -1.12 0.26
N SER A 12 17.58 -2.19 0.74
CA SER A 12 18.23 -2.21 2.05
C SER A 12 19.31 -1.14 2.17
N LYS A 13 20.12 -0.95 1.11
CA LYS A 13 21.13 0.09 1.02
C LYS A 13 20.48 1.47 1.01
N TYR A 14 19.47 1.66 0.17
CA TYR A 14 18.76 2.95 0.06
C TYR A 14 18.03 3.36 1.34
N ILE A 15 17.46 2.42 2.10
CA ILE A 15 16.86 2.72 3.40
C ILE A 15 17.94 3.19 4.38
N ARG A 16 19.10 2.54 4.44
CA ARG A 16 20.22 2.96 5.31
C ARG A 16 20.72 4.35 4.92
N GLU A 17 20.83 4.63 3.62
CA GLU A 17 21.19 5.96 3.10
C GLU A 17 20.10 7.01 3.38
N SER A 18 18.82 6.65 3.27
CA SER A 18 17.69 7.52 3.60
C SER A 18 17.72 7.93 5.07
N ILE A 19 17.96 6.99 5.98
CA ILE A 19 18.11 7.26 7.42
C ILE A 19 19.34 8.15 7.66
N ALA A 20 20.48 7.86 7.01
CA ALA A 20 21.66 8.70 7.13
C ALA A 20 21.42 10.13 6.63
N THR A 21 20.62 10.29 5.58
CA THR A 21 20.24 11.60 5.01
C THR A 21 19.32 12.37 5.94
N GLU A 22 18.32 11.71 6.55
CA GLU A 22 17.48 12.30 7.60
C GLU A 22 18.33 12.75 8.79
N LEU A 23 19.29 11.95 9.25
CA LEU A 23 20.17 12.36 10.36
C LEU A 23 21.02 13.58 10.01
N LYS A 24 21.56 13.61 8.79
CA LYS A 24 22.36 14.74 8.29
C LYS A 24 21.53 16.03 8.17
N SER A 25 20.27 15.96 7.76
CA SER A 25 19.40 17.16 7.68
C SER A 25 19.19 17.80 9.06
N HIS A 26 19.24 17.01 10.13
CA HIS A 26 19.21 17.48 11.52
C HIS A 26 20.59 17.81 12.12
N LYS A 27 21.65 17.85 11.31
CA LYS A 27 23.05 18.07 11.75
C LYS A 27 23.54 17.01 12.74
N LEU A 28 23.08 15.76 12.60
CA LEU A 28 23.48 14.63 13.42
C LEU A 28 24.49 13.74 12.68
N ASP A 29 25.42 13.14 13.43
CA ASP A 29 26.42 12.24 12.87
C ASP A 29 25.84 10.87 12.54
N ALA A 30 25.65 10.59 11.25
CA ALA A 30 25.15 9.32 10.75
C ALA A 30 26.11 8.13 11.02
N ARG A 31 27.40 8.36 11.30
CA ARG A 31 28.36 7.28 11.63
C ARG A 31 28.10 6.71 13.02
N ASN A 32 27.61 7.54 13.95
CA ASN A 32 27.21 7.11 15.29
C ASN A 32 25.67 7.01 15.40
N LEU A 33 25.12 6.01 14.71
CA LEU A 33 23.68 5.79 14.60
C LEU A 33 22.94 5.73 15.97
N PRO A 34 23.44 5.02 17.01
CA PRO A 34 22.77 4.98 18.31
C PRO A 34 22.67 6.35 18.99
N LYS A 35 23.75 7.15 18.95
CA LYS A 35 23.77 8.50 19.53
C LYS A 35 22.87 9.44 18.74
N ALA A 36 22.98 9.41 17.41
CA ALA A 36 22.19 10.26 16.52
C ALA A 36 20.69 10.01 16.68
N LEU A 37 20.24 8.75 16.69
CA LEU A 37 18.82 8.41 16.90
C LEU A 37 18.31 8.75 18.30
N ARG A 38 19.20 8.78 19.31
CA ARG A 38 18.84 9.26 20.66
C ARG A 38 18.62 10.76 20.65
N THR A 39 19.52 11.53 20.04
CA THR A 39 19.34 12.98 19.90
C THR A 39 18.13 13.34 19.04
N LEU A 40 17.92 12.64 17.92
CA LEU A 40 16.75 12.83 17.07
C LEU A 40 15.45 12.62 17.85
N SER A 41 15.40 11.62 18.73
CA SER A 41 14.19 11.33 19.52
C SER A 41 13.75 12.44 20.48
N ILE A 42 14.63 13.39 20.80
CA ILE A 42 14.32 14.54 21.66
C ILE A 42 13.54 15.61 20.89
N LYS A 43 13.94 15.87 19.63
CA LYS A 43 13.34 16.94 18.80
C LYS A 43 12.26 16.42 17.85
N HIS A 44 12.46 15.23 17.30
CA HIS A 44 11.60 14.59 16.30
C HIS A 44 11.33 13.13 16.69
N PRO A 45 10.54 12.89 17.76
CA PRO A 45 10.32 11.56 18.33
C PRO A 45 9.76 10.57 17.29
N ASP A 46 8.79 10.99 16.48
CA ASP A 46 8.15 10.11 15.49
C ASP A 46 9.13 9.68 14.40
N ARG A 47 9.98 10.60 13.90
CA ARG A 47 11.01 10.28 12.90
C ARG A 47 12.06 9.32 13.45
N ALA A 48 12.46 9.49 14.71
CA ALA A 48 13.37 8.56 15.37
C ALA A 48 12.76 7.17 15.53
N ILE A 49 11.46 7.08 15.86
CA ILE A 49 10.74 5.80 15.96
C ILE A 49 10.67 5.12 14.59
N GLN A 50 10.32 5.85 13.53
CA GLN A 50 10.25 5.34 12.16
C GLN A 50 11.62 4.82 11.66
N CYS A 51 12.70 5.56 11.91
CA CYS A 51 14.05 5.11 11.57
C CYS A 51 14.44 3.84 12.33
N ARG A 52 14.15 3.78 13.64
CA ARG A 52 14.42 2.58 14.48
C ARG A 52 13.60 1.39 14.03
N TYR A 53 12.35 1.60 13.63
CA TYR A 53 11.49 0.55 13.09
C TYR A 53 12.08 -0.04 11.80
N LEU A 54 12.45 0.80 10.82
CA LEU A 54 13.07 0.34 9.57
C LEU A 54 14.38 -0.43 9.82
N LEU A 55 15.22 0.04 10.74
CA LEU A 55 16.44 -0.66 11.13
C LEU A 55 16.14 -2.00 11.80
N ALA A 56 15.10 -2.08 12.63
CA ALA A 56 14.69 -3.34 13.25
C ALA A 56 14.19 -4.35 12.20
N VAL A 57 13.39 -3.90 11.22
CA VAL A 57 12.96 -4.73 10.08
C VAL A 57 14.16 -5.25 9.30
N LEU A 58 15.10 -4.38 8.93
CA LEU A 58 16.34 -4.78 8.23
C LEU A 58 17.13 -5.82 9.02
N ASN A 59 17.37 -5.59 10.31
CA ASN A 59 18.13 -6.51 11.15
C ASN A 59 17.48 -7.90 11.28
N CYS A 60 16.15 -7.97 11.20
CA CYS A 60 15.40 -9.23 11.21
C CYS A 60 15.47 -9.93 9.85
N LEU A 61 15.32 -9.18 8.75
CA LEU A 61 15.35 -9.72 7.39
C LEU A 61 16.76 -10.15 6.96
N ASP A 62 17.82 -9.43 7.39
CA ASP A 62 19.22 -9.77 7.12
C ASP A 62 19.60 -11.16 7.68
N LYS A 63 18.88 -11.62 8.71
CA LYS A 63 19.08 -12.93 9.36
C LYS A 63 18.09 -13.99 8.86
N SER A 64 17.15 -13.60 8.00
CA SER A 64 16.07 -14.45 7.52
C SER A 64 16.41 -14.99 6.13
N SER A 65 16.10 -16.26 5.91
CA SER A 65 16.13 -16.89 4.58
C SER A 65 14.78 -16.81 3.87
N SER A 66 13.85 -15.97 4.34
CA SER A 66 12.50 -15.89 3.78
C SER A 66 12.52 -15.45 2.32
N PRO A 67 11.82 -16.17 1.41
CA PRO A 67 11.67 -15.76 0.02
C PRO A 67 10.89 -14.45 -0.11
N GLU A 68 10.07 -14.10 0.88
CA GLU A 68 9.24 -12.89 0.88
C GLU A 68 9.99 -11.64 1.37
N LYS A 69 11.29 -11.74 1.68
CA LYS A 69 12.08 -10.64 2.26
C LYS A 69 11.99 -9.33 1.45
N THR A 70 11.95 -9.44 0.12
CA THR A 70 11.83 -8.29 -0.78
C THR A 70 10.48 -7.59 -0.59
N GLY A 71 9.38 -8.35 -0.63
CA GLY A 71 8.03 -7.81 -0.44
C GLY A 71 7.85 -7.18 0.94
N ILE A 72 8.35 -7.84 1.99
CA ILE A 72 8.27 -7.33 3.37
C ILE A 72 9.03 -6.02 3.51
N LEU A 73 10.23 -5.89 2.93
CA LEU A 73 11.01 -4.65 3.04
C LEU A 73 10.36 -3.50 2.26
N ASN A 74 9.86 -3.77 1.05
CA ASN A 74 9.10 -2.78 0.27
C ASN A 74 7.84 -2.34 1.03
N ALA A 75 7.11 -3.28 1.63
CA ALA A 75 5.94 -3.00 2.45
C ALA A 75 6.28 -2.14 3.67
N ALA A 76 7.35 -2.47 4.41
CA ALA A 76 7.76 -1.71 5.58
C ALA A 76 8.18 -0.27 5.23
N ALA A 77 8.94 -0.08 4.15
CA ALA A 77 9.34 1.23 3.67
C ALA A 77 8.12 2.06 3.19
N PHE A 78 7.22 1.45 2.43
CA PHE A 78 5.99 2.11 1.97
C PHE A 78 5.07 2.46 3.14
N TYR A 79 4.93 1.56 4.12
CA TYR A 79 4.15 1.79 5.34
C TYR A 79 4.66 3.00 6.12
N VAL A 80 5.98 3.13 6.32
CA VAL A 80 6.55 4.32 6.98
C VAL A 80 6.33 5.58 6.16
N ARG A 81 6.49 5.52 4.84
CA ARG A 81 6.19 6.64 3.95
C ARG A 81 4.73 7.10 4.10
N GLU A 82 3.79 6.16 4.14
CA GLU A 82 2.37 6.45 4.36
C GLU A 82 2.11 7.08 5.73
N GLN A 83 2.74 6.57 6.79
CA GLN A 83 2.65 7.18 8.12
C GLN A 83 3.14 8.62 8.14
N ILE A 84 4.25 8.90 7.43
CA ILE A 84 4.75 10.28 7.31
C ILE A 84 3.72 11.11 6.56
N PHE A 85 3.23 10.67 5.40
CA PHE A 85 2.19 11.38 4.64
C PHE A 85 0.98 11.76 5.52
N ASN A 86 0.44 10.78 6.25
CA ASN A 86 -0.72 10.98 7.13
C ASN A 86 -0.44 11.96 8.27
N SER A 87 0.81 12.02 8.78
CA SER A 87 1.19 12.98 9.83
C SER A 87 1.14 14.45 9.36
N TYR A 88 1.28 14.71 8.06
CA TYR A 88 1.17 16.04 7.47
C TYR A 88 -0.29 16.39 7.08
N GLN A 89 -1.13 15.38 6.82
CA GLN A 89 -2.56 15.57 6.51
C GLN A 89 -3.45 15.79 7.74
N GLY A 90 -3.02 15.31 8.92
CA GLY A 90 -3.83 15.35 10.15
C GLY A 90 -3.74 16.64 10.97
N THR A 91 -2.95 17.63 10.54
CA THR A 91 -2.82 18.92 11.25
C THR A 91 -3.85 19.93 10.77
N VAL A 92 -4.39 20.77 11.64
CA VAL A 92 -5.37 21.83 11.28
C VAL A 92 -4.87 22.77 10.16
N ALA A 93 -3.57 22.75 9.87
CA ALA A 93 -2.90 23.48 8.80
C ALA A 93 -2.51 22.60 7.57
N SER A 94 -3.26 21.54 7.23
CA SER A 94 -2.93 20.64 6.10
C SER A 94 -2.71 21.34 4.76
N PHE A 95 -3.30 22.54 4.57
CA PHE A 95 -3.05 23.38 3.39
C PHE A 95 -1.61 23.94 3.29
N PHE A 96 -0.88 24.02 4.40
CA PHE A 96 0.46 24.62 4.46
C PHE A 96 1.60 23.61 4.63
N LEU A 97 1.30 22.38 5.02
CA LEU A 97 2.30 21.36 5.37
C LEU A 97 2.30 20.24 4.33
N SER A 98 3.10 20.41 3.27
CA SER A 98 3.36 19.34 2.30
C SER A 98 4.22 18.24 2.94
N PRO A 99 3.89 16.94 2.75
CA PRO A 99 4.74 15.82 3.18
C PRO A 99 6.13 15.84 2.51
N GLU A 100 6.26 16.53 1.38
CA GLU A 100 7.54 16.76 0.68
C GLU A 100 8.51 17.62 1.50
N ASN A 101 8.04 18.27 2.57
CA ASN A 101 8.93 18.92 3.52
C ASN A 101 9.69 17.92 4.43
N SER A 102 9.30 16.64 4.44
CA SER A 102 10.02 15.60 5.18
C SER A 102 11.13 14.99 4.32
N THR A 103 12.39 15.13 4.75
CA THR A 103 13.54 14.51 4.09
C THR A 103 13.39 12.99 3.98
N LEU A 104 12.98 12.31 5.06
CA LEU A 104 12.73 10.87 5.05
C LEU A 104 11.59 10.46 4.08
N TYR A 105 10.51 11.24 3.97
CA TYR A 105 9.43 10.94 3.02
C TYR A 105 9.92 10.96 1.57
N ASN A 106 10.67 12.01 1.19
CA ASN A 106 11.25 12.13 -0.15
C ASN A 106 12.26 11.00 -0.40
N ALA A 107 13.15 10.74 0.55
CA ALA A 107 14.16 9.71 0.43
C ALA A 107 13.53 8.31 0.27
N LEU A 108 12.46 7.99 1.00
CA LEU A 108 11.71 6.74 0.84
C LEU A 108 10.96 6.68 -0.49
N THR A 109 10.40 7.81 -0.95
CA THR A 109 9.73 7.89 -2.27
C THR A 109 10.69 7.54 -3.39
N THR A 110 11.91 8.10 -3.36
CA THR A 110 12.97 7.78 -4.30
C THR A 110 13.47 6.35 -4.13
N SER A 111 13.67 5.89 -2.90
CA SER A 111 14.18 4.53 -2.61
C SER A 111 13.26 3.43 -3.13
N LEU A 112 11.94 3.66 -3.10
CA LEU A 112 10.91 2.75 -3.61
C LEU A 112 10.63 2.92 -5.11
N ASN A 113 11.35 3.84 -5.78
CA ASN A 113 11.14 4.19 -7.18
C ASN A 113 9.67 4.50 -7.49
N LEU A 114 9.00 5.27 -6.61
CA LEU A 114 7.58 5.59 -6.78
C LEU A 114 7.44 6.66 -7.87
N THR A 115 6.68 6.33 -8.91
CA THR A 115 6.30 7.22 -10.00
C THR A 115 4.80 7.10 -10.26
N LEU A 116 4.25 7.94 -11.14
CA LEU A 116 2.84 7.82 -11.55
C LEU A 116 2.52 6.43 -12.14
N GLU A 117 3.50 5.81 -12.81
CA GLU A 117 3.37 4.49 -13.43
C GLU A 117 3.73 3.34 -12.47
N ASN A 118 4.56 3.61 -11.46
CA ASN A 118 5.03 2.64 -10.49
C ASN A 118 4.55 3.01 -9.07
N PHE A 119 3.26 2.86 -8.83
CA PHE A 119 2.64 3.10 -7.52
C PHE A 119 1.75 1.91 -7.14
N PRO A 120 1.78 1.43 -5.88
CA PRO A 120 1.01 0.26 -5.48
C PRO A 120 -0.49 0.54 -5.50
N HIS A 121 -1.21 -0.33 -6.21
CA HIS A 121 -2.68 -0.33 -6.23
C HIS A 121 -3.24 -1.19 -5.09
N SER A 122 -4.57 -1.22 -4.94
CA SER A 122 -5.24 -1.94 -3.84
C SER A 122 -4.82 -3.42 -3.72
N GLN A 123 -4.61 -4.12 -4.85
CA GLN A 123 -4.11 -5.49 -4.84
C GLN A 123 -2.67 -5.59 -4.32
N ASP A 124 -1.77 -4.73 -4.83
CA ASP A 124 -0.36 -4.70 -4.39
C ASP A 124 -0.26 -4.37 -2.90
N LEU A 125 -1.06 -3.39 -2.44
CA LEU A 125 -1.11 -2.97 -1.05
C LEU A 125 -1.64 -4.07 -0.13
N LEU A 126 -2.64 -4.83 -0.58
CA LEU A 126 -3.15 -5.98 0.15
C LEU A 126 -2.03 -7.01 0.38
N GLU A 127 -1.34 -7.40 -0.68
CA GLU A 127 -0.25 -8.39 -0.62
C GLU A 127 0.91 -7.90 0.25
N MET A 128 1.34 -6.64 0.05
CA MET A 128 2.40 -6.01 0.83
C MET A 128 2.07 -5.95 2.32
N TYR A 129 0.88 -5.47 2.69
CA TYR A 129 0.50 -5.34 4.09
C TYR A 129 0.14 -6.67 4.76
N ASP A 130 -0.34 -7.66 4.01
CA ASP A 130 -0.54 -9.01 4.53
C ASP A 130 0.81 -9.68 4.85
N ALA A 131 1.79 -9.59 3.95
CA ALA A 131 3.15 -10.09 4.18
C ALA A 131 3.82 -9.39 5.37
N LEU A 132 3.72 -8.06 5.43
CA LEU A 132 4.25 -7.29 6.56
C LEU A 132 3.54 -7.65 7.87
N SER A 133 2.23 -7.84 7.86
CA SER A 133 1.45 -8.24 9.03
C SER A 133 1.93 -9.59 9.55
N LYS A 134 2.03 -10.62 8.69
CA LYS A 134 2.52 -11.95 9.06
C LYS A 134 3.93 -11.90 9.64
N PHE A 135 4.82 -11.15 9.00
CA PHE A 135 6.18 -10.93 9.49
C PHE A 135 6.19 -10.29 10.89
N MET A 136 5.39 -9.24 11.10
CA MET A 136 5.31 -8.58 12.41
C MET A 136 4.74 -9.51 13.49
N HIS A 137 3.73 -10.33 13.16
CA HIS A 137 3.19 -11.33 14.09
C HIS A 137 4.24 -12.36 14.51
N ALA A 138 5.02 -12.88 13.56
CA ALA A 138 6.09 -13.85 13.82
C ALA A 138 7.20 -13.31 14.73
N HIS A 139 7.41 -12.00 14.74
CA HIS A 139 8.41 -11.33 15.57
C HIS A 139 7.85 -10.74 16.88
N VAL A 140 6.56 -10.89 17.14
CA VAL A 140 5.90 -10.34 18.35
C VAL A 140 5.26 -11.44 19.19
N TYR A 141 4.61 -12.43 18.57
CA TYR A 141 3.84 -13.46 19.27
C TYR A 141 4.46 -14.85 19.15
N VAL A 142 4.18 -15.69 20.14
CA VAL A 142 4.54 -17.12 20.10
C VAL A 142 3.78 -17.79 18.94
N ASP A 143 4.49 -18.53 18.10
CA ASP A 143 3.97 -19.16 16.87
C ASP A 143 3.22 -18.20 15.93
N SER A 144 3.52 -16.90 15.98
CA SER A 144 2.80 -15.85 15.24
C SER A 144 1.33 -15.69 15.63
N ASP A 145 0.91 -16.22 16.77
CA ASP A 145 -0.50 -16.25 17.21
C ASP A 145 -0.70 -15.37 18.46
N PRO A 146 -1.50 -14.28 18.37
CA PRO A 146 -1.80 -13.44 19.53
C PRO A 146 -2.42 -14.18 20.71
N SER A 147 -3.15 -15.28 20.48
CA SER A 147 -3.80 -16.06 21.55
C SER A 147 -2.82 -16.84 22.42
N LYS A 148 -1.62 -17.14 21.88
CA LYS A 148 -0.53 -17.83 22.60
C LYS A 148 0.37 -16.86 23.38
N GLY A 149 0.09 -15.56 23.30
CA GLY A 149 0.83 -14.53 24.01
C GLY A 149 2.10 -14.06 23.30
N TYR A 150 2.82 -13.17 23.99
CA TYR A 150 3.98 -12.46 23.49
C TYR A 150 5.26 -13.30 23.56
N LEU A 151 6.17 -13.13 22.60
CA LEU A 151 7.55 -13.61 22.74
C LEU A 151 8.26 -12.91 23.91
N ASP A 152 9.29 -13.55 24.46
CA ASP A 152 10.15 -12.93 25.47
C ASP A 152 10.66 -11.55 25.01
N LEU A 153 10.68 -10.57 25.91
CA LEU A 153 11.10 -9.19 25.60
C LEU A 153 12.51 -9.10 24.99
N SER A 154 13.41 -10.01 25.38
CA SER A 154 14.77 -10.11 24.83
C SER A 154 14.77 -10.50 23.36
N LYS A 155 13.83 -11.37 22.95
CA LYS A 155 13.67 -11.87 21.59
C LYS A 155 12.86 -10.93 20.71
N GLN A 156 11.95 -10.14 21.28
CA GLN A 156 11.16 -9.17 20.53
C GLN A 156 12.04 -8.03 19.98
N PRO A 157 12.18 -7.86 18.65
CA PRO A 157 12.95 -6.78 18.06
C PRO A 157 12.22 -5.43 18.13
N PHE A 158 10.88 -5.48 18.21
CA PHE A 158 9.98 -4.33 18.20
C PHE A 158 9.46 -3.94 19.60
N SER A 159 10.06 -4.45 20.67
CA SER A 159 9.63 -4.13 22.03
C SER A 159 9.93 -2.66 22.38
N SER A 160 9.18 -2.11 23.33
CA SER A 160 9.38 -0.75 23.85
C SER A 160 10.76 -0.55 24.50
N GLN A 161 11.42 -1.65 24.91
CA GLN A 161 12.80 -1.65 25.39
C GLN A 161 13.81 -1.34 24.28
N LYS A 162 13.59 -1.85 23.06
CA LYS A 162 14.49 -1.63 21.90
C LYS A 162 14.13 -0.37 21.13
N ILE A 163 12.83 -0.08 21.00
CA ILE A 163 12.32 1.12 20.35
C ILE A 163 11.48 1.91 21.36
N LYS A 164 12.12 2.90 22.00
CA LYS A 164 11.47 3.74 23.01
C LYS A 164 10.19 4.38 22.45
N ASN A 165 9.11 4.33 23.22
CA ASN A 165 7.77 4.86 22.90
C ASN A 165 7.07 4.23 21.70
N TYR A 166 7.63 3.17 21.10
CA TYR A 166 6.98 2.45 20.01
C TYR A 166 5.87 1.54 20.54
N LYS A 167 4.69 1.64 19.92
CA LYS A 167 3.50 0.85 20.27
C LYS A 167 3.24 -0.16 19.17
N VAL A 168 3.91 -1.32 19.23
CA VAL A 168 3.81 -2.37 18.22
C VAL A 168 2.36 -2.85 17.99
N GLU A 169 1.56 -2.91 19.06
CA GLU A 169 0.13 -3.25 18.99
C GLU A 169 -0.67 -2.29 18.11
N LYS A 170 -0.32 -1.00 18.09
CA LYS A 170 -1.00 -0.02 17.23
C LYS A 170 -0.71 -0.31 15.76
N VAL A 171 0.54 -0.65 15.44
CA VAL A 171 0.97 -1.00 14.08
C VAL A 171 0.30 -2.30 13.63
N LEU A 172 0.28 -3.33 14.48
CA LEU A 172 -0.39 -4.60 14.17
C LEU A 172 -1.90 -4.40 13.92
N LYS A 173 -2.58 -3.65 14.80
CA LYS A 173 -4.01 -3.33 14.62
C LYS A 173 -4.27 -2.54 13.34
N ASP A 174 -3.40 -1.58 13.02
CA ASP A 174 -3.50 -0.78 11.80
C ASP A 174 -3.31 -1.63 10.54
N LEU A 175 -2.28 -2.49 10.50
CA LEU A 175 -2.04 -3.42 9.39
C LEU A 175 -3.21 -4.38 9.18
N VAL A 176 -3.75 -4.97 10.25
CA VAL A 176 -4.92 -5.87 10.17
C VAL A 176 -6.14 -5.13 9.61
N LYS A 177 -6.38 -3.89 10.06
CA LYS A 177 -7.48 -3.06 9.54
C LYS A 177 -7.30 -2.74 8.05
N LYS A 178 -6.09 -2.33 7.64
CA LYS A 178 -5.78 -2.03 6.23
C LYS A 178 -6.01 -3.27 5.34
N VAL A 179 -5.49 -4.42 5.75
CA VAL A 179 -5.70 -5.70 5.03
C VAL A 179 -7.18 -6.06 4.94
N ALA A 180 -7.94 -5.92 6.03
CA ALA A 180 -9.37 -6.18 6.04
C ALA A 180 -10.14 -5.23 5.10
N ASN A 181 -9.82 -3.94 5.12
CA ASN A 181 -10.45 -2.95 4.26
C ASN A 181 -10.21 -3.25 2.78
N PHE A 182 -8.97 -3.56 2.39
CA PHE A 182 -8.68 -3.93 0.99
C PHE A 182 -9.41 -5.21 0.56
N LYS A 183 -9.56 -6.19 1.45
CA LYS A 183 -10.36 -7.39 1.15
C LYS A 183 -11.84 -7.07 0.92
N VAL A 184 -12.42 -6.18 1.72
CA VAL A 184 -13.81 -5.73 1.55
C VAL A 184 -13.97 -4.98 0.22
N GLU A 185 -13.07 -4.04 -0.08
CA GLU A 185 -13.10 -3.28 -1.34
C GLU A 185 -13.02 -4.20 -2.58
N GLN A 186 -12.25 -5.28 -2.52
CA GLN A 186 -12.19 -6.26 -3.61
C GLN A 186 -13.49 -7.02 -3.78
N ILE A 187 -14.17 -7.38 -2.68
CA ILE A 187 -15.48 -8.04 -2.74
C ILE A 187 -16.49 -7.11 -3.41
N ASP A 188 -16.53 -5.84 -2.99
CA ASP A 188 -17.47 -4.83 -3.51
C ASP A 188 -17.24 -4.57 -5.02
N GLN A 189 -15.99 -4.44 -5.44
CA GLN A 189 -15.64 -4.29 -6.86
C GLN A 189 -16.05 -5.51 -7.70
N THR A 190 -16.01 -6.70 -7.10
CA THR A 190 -16.40 -7.95 -7.79
C THR A 190 -17.92 -8.07 -7.89
N THR A 191 -18.66 -7.68 -6.85
CA THR A 191 -20.12 -7.62 -6.88
C THR A 191 -20.62 -6.57 -7.88
N ASP A 192 -20.00 -5.40 -7.94
CA ASP A 192 -20.37 -4.35 -8.88
C ASP A 192 -20.14 -4.75 -10.34
N LYS A 193 -19.02 -5.41 -10.63
CA LYS A 193 -18.76 -5.99 -11.97
C LYS A 193 -19.79 -7.05 -12.33
N LYS A 194 -20.19 -7.90 -11.37
CA LYS A 194 -21.23 -8.92 -11.59
C LYS A 194 -22.60 -8.29 -11.89
N ILE A 195 -22.96 -7.20 -11.21
CA ILE A 195 -24.21 -6.48 -11.45
C ILE A 195 -24.20 -5.76 -12.81
N LYS A 196 -23.12 -5.06 -13.14
CA LYS A 196 -22.96 -4.38 -14.45
C LYS A 196 -23.00 -5.36 -15.62
N ASN A 197 -22.31 -6.51 -15.51
CA ASN A 197 -22.37 -7.55 -16.54
C ASN A 197 -23.77 -8.14 -16.69
N ARG A 198 -24.53 -8.28 -15.59
CA ARG A 198 -25.93 -8.71 -15.66
C ARG A 198 -26.83 -7.67 -16.33
N MET A 199 -26.62 -6.37 -16.11
CA MET A 199 -27.38 -5.31 -16.77
C MET A 199 -27.07 -5.20 -18.28
N GLY A 200 -25.80 -5.38 -18.67
CA GLY A 200 -25.41 -5.42 -20.08
C GLY A 200 -26.04 -6.59 -20.86
N LEU A 201 -26.25 -7.74 -20.20
CA LEU A 201 -26.94 -8.90 -20.77
C LEU A 201 -28.44 -8.68 -21.07
N PHE A 202 -29.05 -7.61 -20.57
CA PHE A 202 -30.45 -7.26 -20.88
C PHE A 202 -30.59 -6.10 -21.88
N ALA A 203 -29.49 -5.46 -22.30
CA ALA A 203 -29.51 -4.35 -23.24
C ALA A 203 -29.55 -4.78 -24.72
N ASP A 204 -29.17 -6.03 -25.05
CA ASP A 204 -29.08 -6.53 -26.43
C ASP A 204 -30.32 -7.31 -26.92
N LYS A 205 -31.49 -7.14 -26.29
CA LYS A 205 -32.77 -7.58 -26.88
C LYS A 205 -33.52 -6.41 -27.51
N ALA A 206 -32.85 -5.67 -28.39
CA ALA A 206 -33.54 -4.94 -29.45
C ALA A 206 -33.88 -5.95 -30.55
N ILE A 207 -35.16 -6.29 -30.65
CA ILE A 207 -35.72 -7.15 -31.69
C ILE A 207 -35.51 -6.45 -33.03
N GLU A 208 -34.68 -7.00 -33.90
CA GLU A 208 -34.64 -6.65 -35.32
C GLU A 208 -35.99 -7.05 -35.95
N PRO A 209 -36.73 -6.14 -36.62
CA PRO A 209 -37.90 -6.54 -37.39
C PRO A 209 -37.43 -7.19 -38.71
N SER A 210 -37.50 -8.53 -38.75
CA SER A 210 -37.29 -9.33 -39.95
C SER A 210 -38.47 -9.21 -40.93
N SER A 211 -38.16 -8.82 -42.16
CA SER A 211 -38.80 -9.18 -43.44
C SER A 211 -40.33 -9.32 -43.57
N SER A 212 -40.84 -8.51 -44.50
CA SER A 212 -42.16 -8.53 -45.18
C SER A 212 -42.66 -9.89 -45.68
N PRO A 213 -44.00 -10.00 -45.88
CA PRO A 213 -44.48 -10.53 -47.16
C PRO A 213 -45.75 -9.85 -47.72
N SER A 214 -45.73 -9.70 -49.05
CA SER A 214 -46.84 -9.87 -50.01
C SER A 214 -48.00 -8.87 -50.05
N GLU A 215 -48.01 -8.02 -51.08
CA GLU A 215 -49.26 -7.60 -51.74
C GLU A 215 -49.21 -7.91 -53.24
N ILE A 216 -50.37 -8.31 -53.73
CA ILE A 216 -50.67 -9.07 -54.94
C ILE A 216 -50.60 -8.18 -56.20
N VAL A 217 -50.07 -8.73 -57.29
CA VAL A 217 -50.14 -8.18 -58.66
C VAL A 217 -51.25 -8.88 -59.44
N VAL A 218 -52.23 -8.14 -59.98
CA VAL A 218 -52.90 -8.35 -61.31
C VAL A 218 -53.62 -7.02 -61.66
N GLU A 219 -53.09 -6.14 -62.52
CA GLU A 219 -53.16 -6.04 -64.00
C GLU A 219 -54.45 -5.40 -64.60
N LYS A 220 -54.25 -4.17 -65.10
CA LYS A 220 -54.87 -3.35 -66.19
C LYS A 220 -56.28 -3.67 -66.72
N VAL A 221 -57.09 -2.61 -66.85
CA VAL A 221 -57.79 -2.26 -68.12
C VAL A 221 -57.86 -0.72 -68.29
N SER A 222 -57.52 -0.29 -69.49
CA SER A 222 -57.59 1.09 -70.04
C SER A 222 -59.03 1.44 -70.44
N ILE A 223 -59.46 2.71 -70.36
CA ILE A 223 -60.25 3.41 -71.39
C ILE A 223 -60.13 4.93 -71.17
N HIS A 224 -60.07 5.61 -72.29
CA HIS A 224 -59.76 7.01 -72.56
C HIS A 224 -61.05 7.88 -72.61
N THR A 225 -60.86 9.19 -72.45
CA THR A 225 -61.55 10.32 -73.16
C THR A 225 -62.85 10.95 -72.57
N PRO A 226 -63.27 12.18 -72.97
CA PRO A 226 -62.80 13.49 -72.45
C PRO A 226 -63.95 14.47 -72.10
N LEU A 227 -63.59 15.67 -71.60
CA LEU A 227 -63.99 16.99 -72.14
C LEU A 227 -63.21 18.10 -71.43
#